data_AF-A0A5M9JPA5-F1
#
_entry.id   AF-A0A5M9JPA5-F1
#
_cell.length_a   1.000
_cell.length_b   1.000
_cell.length_c   1.000
_cell.angle_alpha   90.00
_cell.angle_beta   90.00
_cell.angle_gamma   90.00
#
_symmetry.space_group_name_H-M   'P 1'
#
loop_
_entity.id
_entity.type
_entity.pdbx_description
1 polymer ?
#
loop_
_entity_poly.entity_id
_entity_poly.type
_entity_poly.pdbx_seq_one_letter_code
_entity_poly.pdbx_strand_id
1 'polypeptide(L)'
;MSLLSDQEGFAIAVEEAKIGYEEGGVPIGAALKGSAIHHGETSALENSGRLPASAYKGSTMYTHSLGENNTFLGGEAYLKQRGIEVINMESKECQELMEKFISEKPELWNEDIGVEKRVYTKE
;
A
#
# COMPACT_ATOMS: atom_id res chain seq x y z
N MET A 1 -14.06 13.62 -3.04
CA MET A 1 -13.01 13.59 -2.00
C MET A 1 -12.45 15.00 -1.92
N SER A 2 -12.56 15.67 -0.77
CA SER A 2 -12.02 17.03 -0.61
C SER A 2 -10.49 16.93 -0.57
N LEU A 3 -9.82 17.32 -1.64
CA LEU A 3 -8.36 17.38 -1.69
C LEU A 3 -7.92 18.61 -0.88
N LEU A 4 -7.12 18.41 0.16
CA LEU A 4 -6.50 19.51 0.93
C LEU A 4 -5.80 20.48 -0.03
N SER A 5 -6.01 21.78 0.15
CA SER A 5 -5.22 22.83 -0.50
C SER A 5 -3.77 22.78 -0.04
N ASP A 6 -2.87 23.40 -0.80
CA ASP A 6 -1.45 23.44 -0.45
C ASP A 6 -1.22 24.16 0.89
N GLN A 7 -2.04 25.18 1.21
CA GLN A 7 -2.04 25.84 2.50
C GLN A 7 -2.45 24.91 3.64
N GLU A 8 -3.46 24.05 3.45
CA GLU A 8 -3.89 23.07 4.46
C GLU A 8 -2.84 21.97 4.65
N GLY A 9 -2.24 21.46 3.56
CA GLY A 9 -1.14 20.49 3.64
C GLY A 9 0.10 21.06 4.34
N PHE A 10 0.46 22.31 4.04
CA PHE A 10 1.56 22.99 4.72
C PHE A 10 1.27 23.24 6.21
N ALA A 11 0.03 23.58 6.56
CA ALA A 11 -0.36 23.76 7.96
C ALA A 11 -0.14 22.48 8.79
N ILE A 12 -0.48 21.31 8.23
CA ILE A 12 -0.22 20.00 8.86
C ILE A 12 1.28 19.78 9.07
N ALA A 13 2.11 20.04 8.05
CA ALA A 13 3.56 19.91 8.18
C ALA A 13 4.14 20.83 9.28
N VAL A 14 3.57 22.03 9.45
CA VAL A 14 3.94 22.95 10.54
C VAL A 14 3.50 22.42 11.90
N GLU A 15 2.33 21.78 12.00
CA GLU A 15 1.86 21.15 13.25
C GLU A 15 2.75 19.98 13.67
N GLU A 16 3.10 19.09 12.74
CA GLU A 16 4.05 17.99 13.00
C GLU A 16 5.43 18.52 13.47
N ALA A 17 5.92 19.61 12.86
CA ALA A 17 7.17 20.23 13.29
C ALA A 17 7.10 20.78 14.72
N LYS A 18 5.94 21.32 15.14
CA LYS A 18 5.70 21.80 16.50
C LYS A 18 5.65 20.64 17.49
N ILE A 19 5.00 19.53 17.15
CA ILE A 19 4.98 18.32 17.97
C ILE A 19 6.40 17.82 18.21
N GLY A 20 7.19 17.67 17.13
CA GLY A 20 8.59 17.25 17.24
C GLY A 20 9.43 18.18 18.14
N TYR A 21 9.18 19.49 18.11
CA TYR A 21 9.81 20.44 19.02
C TYR A 21 9.40 20.24 20.49
N GLU A 22 8.10 20.07 20.74
CA GLU A 22 7.55 19.86 22.09
C GLU A 22 8.05 18.55 22.71
N GLU A 23 8.31 17.53 21.90
CA GLU A 23 8.91 16.25 22.30
C GLU A 23 10.44 16.32 22.49
N GLY A 24 11.06 17.49 22.24
CA GLY A 24 12.52 17.69 22.38
C GLY A 24 13.35 17.22 21.18
N GLY A 25 12.71 16.95 20.05
CA GLY A 25 13.32 16.59 18.77
C GLY A 25 13.65 17.79 17.87
N VAL A 26 14.09 17.51 16.65
CA VAL A 26 14.38 18.53 15.62
C VAL A 26 13.04 18.96 14.99
N PRO A 27 12.72 20.28 14.90
CA PRO A 27 11.43 20.78 14.41
C PRO A 27 11.29 20.69 12.88
N ILE A 28 11.20 19.48 12.35
CA ILE A 28 10.96 19.20 10.94
C ILE A 28 9.72 18.33 10.85
N GLY A 29 8.65 18.89 10.28
CA GLY A 29 7.42 18.17 10.01
C GLY A 29 7.19 18.05 8.51
N ALA A 30 6.45 17.03 8.13
CA ALA A 30 6.08 16.76 6.74
C ALA A 30 4.63 16.33 6.69
N ALA A 31 3.97 16.61 5.57
CA ALA A 31 2.64 16.11 5.29
C ALA A 31 2.62 15.58 3.86
N LEU A 32 1.95 14.45 3.66
CA LEU A 32 1.69 13.90 2.33
C LEU A 32 0.23 14.15 1.98
N LYS A 33 -0.02 14.69 0.79
CA LYS A 33 -1.37 14.89 0.27
C LYS A 33 -1.82 13.61 -0.45
N GLY A 34 -2.74 12.88 0.17
CA GLY A 34 -3.10 11.52 -0.25
C GLY A 34 -2.26 10.47 0.49
N SER A 35 -2.40 9.20 0.11
CA SER A 35 -1.58 8.13 0.69
C SER A 35 -0.79 7.43 -0.40
N ALA A 36 0.54 7.53 -0.32
CA ALA A 36 1.45 6.75 -1.16
C ALA A 36 1.75 5.36 -0.56
N ILE A 37 1.14 5.03 0.59
CA ILE A 37 1.44 3.80 1.33
C ILE A 37 0.20 2.97 1.64
N HIS A 38 -1.02 3.45 1.41
CA HIS A 38 -2.27 2.72 1.66
C HIS A 38 -2.64 1.82 0.47
N HIS A 39 -1.80 0.81 0.25
CA HIS A 39 -2.17 -0.37 -0.53
C HIS A 39 -3.19 -1.20 0.27
N GLY A 40 -3.81 -2.19 -0.36
CA GLY A 40 -4.80 -3.05 0.30
C GLY A 40 -4.25 -3.71 1.57
N GLU A 41 -3.02 -4.20 1.51
CA GLU A 41 -2.34 -4.92 2.58
C GLU A 41 -1.99 -4.02 3.77
N THR A 42 -1.42 -2.84 3.50
CA THR A 42 -1.04 -1.88 4.55
C THR A 42 -2.27 -1.22 5.17
N SER A 43 -3.32 -0.97 4.38
CA SER A 43 -4.61 -0.51 4.89
C SER A 43 -5.27 -1.56 5.78
N ALA A 44 -5.16 -2.84 5.45
CA ALA A 44 -5.65 -3.92 6.30
C ALA A 44 -4.95 -3.95 7.66
N LEU A 45 -3.63 -3.72 7.69
CA LEU A 45 -2.86 -3.60 8.93
C LEU A 45 -3.27 -2.35 9.73
N GLU A 46 -3.38 -1.20 9.10
CA GLU A 46 -3.81 0.05 9.75
C GLU A 46 -5.21 -0.11 10.37
N ASN A 47 -6.16 -0.63 9.60
CA ASN A 47 -7.54 -0.84 10.04
C ASN A 47 -7.67 -1.88 11.18
N SER A 48 -6.69 -2.78 11.32
CA SER A 48 -6.66 -3.71 12.46
C SER A 48 -6.33 -3.02 13.80
N GLY A 49 -5.81 -1.79 13.74
CA GLY A 49 -5.38 -1.02 14.89
C GLY A 49 -4.11 -1.58 15.55
N ARG A 50 -3.76 -1.02 16.71
CA ARG A 50 -2.59 -1.46 17.46
C ARG A 50 -2.86 -2.77 18.19
N LEU A 51 -2.17 -3.84 17.79
CA LEU A 51 -2.22 -5.16 18.43
C LEU A 51 -0.86 -5.52 19.03
N PRO A 52 -0.81 -6.34 20.09
CA PRO A 52 0.46 -6.85 20.61
C PRO A 52 1.15 -7.73 19.56
N ALA A 53 2.49 -7.80 19.58
CA ALA A 53 3.27 -8.58 18.61
C ALA A 53 2.83 -10.06 18.51
N SER A 54 2.36 -10.65 19.62
CA SER A 54 1.85 -12.02 19.66
C SER A 54 0.59 -12.24 18.81
N ALA A 55 -0.19 -11.18 18.55
CA ALA A 55 -1.41 -11.29 17.76
C ALA A 55 -1.14 -11.63 16.30
N TYR A 56 0.02 -11.24 15.76
CA TYR A 56 0.42 -11.48 14.36
C TYR A 56 1.01 -12.88 14.13
N LYS A 57 1.42 -13.56 15.21
CA LYS A 57 2.04 -14.89 15.10
C LYS A 57 0.96 -15.92 14.74
N GLY A 58 1.07 -16.50 13.54
CA GLY A 58 0.12 -17.48 13.02
C GLY A 58 -1.14 -16.86 12.42
N SER A 59 -1.19 -15.55 12.23
CA SER A 59 -2.25 -14.89 11.47
C SER A 59 -2.09 -15.14 9.97
N THR A 60 -3.21 -15.12 9.26
CA THR A 60 -3.25 -15.17 7.80
C THR A 60 -3.71 -13.82 7.26
N MET A 61 -2.97 -13.24 6.32
CA MET A 61 -3.40 -12.08 5.55
C MET A 61 -4.04 -12.54 4.24
N TYR A 62 -5.19 -11.96 3.91
CA TYR A 62 -5.87 -12.16 2.64
C TYR A 62 -5.78 -10.85 1.86
N THR A 63 -5.36 -10.92 0.60
CA THR A 63 -5.32 -9.76 -0.28
C THR A 63 -5.78 -10.14 -1.68
N HIS A 64 -6.50 -9.25 -2.32
CA HIS A 64 -6.99 -9.43 -3.70
C HIS A 64 -5.84 -9.58 -4.69
N SER A 65 -4.72 -8.86 -4.47
CA SER A 65 -3.50 -8.91 -5.27
C SER A 65 -2.77 -10.27 -5.22
N LEU A 66 -3.08 -11.13 -4.24
CA LEU A 66 -2.67 -12.54 -4.17
C LEU A 66 -3.84 -13.52 -4.40
N GLY A 67 -5.03 -13.00 -4.69
CA GLY A 67 -6.15 -13.82 -5.15
C GLY A 67 -5.83 -14.46 -6.51
N GLU A 68 -4.96 -13.81 -7.28
CA GLU A 68 -4.36 -14.25 -8.54
C GLU A 68 -2.98 -13.59 -8.67
N ASN A 69 -2.11 -14.10 -9.54
CA ASN A 69 -0.76 -13.52 -9.75
C ASN A 69 -0.37 -13.40 -11.24
N ASN A 70 -1.36 -13.47 -12.13
CA ASN A 70 -1.16 -13.34 -13.57
C ASN A 70 -1.06 -11.86 -13.99
N THR A 71 -1.81 -10.96 -13.35
CA THR A 71 -1.80 -9.53 -13.71
C THR A 71 -0.64 -8.76 -13.06
N PHE A 72 -0.20 -9.20 -11.88
CA PHE A 72 0.91 -8.63 -11.14
C PHE A 72 1.55 -9.69 -10.24
N LEU A 73 2.88 -9.79 -10.30
CA LEU A 73 3.66 -10.65 -9.43
C LEU A 73 4.44 -9.77 -8.45
N GLY A 74 4.13 -9.88 -7.16
CA GLY A 74 4.74 -9.10 -6.09
C GLY A 74 5.87 -9.84 -5.36
N GLY A 75 5.92 -9.68 -4.04
CA GLY A 75 6.96 -10.24 -3.17
C GLY A 75 6.81 -11.73 -2.81
N GLU A 76 6.05 -12.52 -3.56
CA GLU A 76 5.70 -13.91 -3.22
C GLU A 76 6.94 -14.80 -3.00
N ALA A 77 7.91 -14.71 -3.91
CA ALA A 77 9.15 -15.48 -3.81
C ALA A 77 9.95 -15.11 -2.55
N TYR A 78 9.97 -13.82 -2.19
CA TYR A 78 10.65 -13.32 -1.01
C TYR A 78 9.96 -13.81 0.28
N LEU A 79 8.62 -13.80 0.34
CA LEU A 79 7.86 -14.35 1.46
C LEU A 79 8.13 -15.84 1.66
N LYS A 80 8.08 -16.63 0.58
CA LYS A 80 8.40 -18.06 0.61
C LYS A 80 9.83 -18.32 1.09
N GLN A 81 10.81 -17.53 0.62
CA GLN A 81 12.21 -17.63 1.06
C GLN A 81 12.36 -17.40 2.58
N ARG A 82 11.48 -16.61 3.19
CA ARG A 82 11.47 -16.32 4.63
C ARG A 82 10.65 -17.34 5.44
N GLY A 83 10.18 -18.42 4.81
CA GLY A 83 9.41 -19.48 5.46
C GLY A 83 7.94 -19.13 5.69
N ILE A 84 7.42 -18.10 5.02
CA ILE A 84 5.99 -17.77 5.05
C ILE A 84 5.25 -18.62 4.02
N GLU A 85 4.15 -19.23 4.44
CA GLU A 85 3.24 -19.93 3.53
C GLU A 85 2.53 -18.91 2.64
N VAL A 86 2.55 -19.14 1.33
CA VAL A 86 1.90 -18.27 0.34
C VAL A 86 1.07 -19.14 -0.59
N ILE A 87 -0.22 -18.89 -0.62
CA ILE A 87 -1.21 -19.62 -1.40
C ILE A 87 -1.83 -18.64 -2.41
N ASN A 88 -1.70 -18.96 -3.70
CA ASN A 88 -2.46 -18.30 -4.76
C ASN A 88 -3.77 -19.08 -4.96
N MET A 89 -4.89 -18.38 -4.84
CA MET A 89 -6.22 -19.00 -4.95
C MET A 89 -6.68 -19.19 -6.40
N GLU A 90 -5.94 -18.68 -7.38
CA GLU A 90 -6.28 -18.70 -8.81
C GLU A 90 -7.70 -18.16 -9.07
N SER A 91 -8.08 -17.11 -8.33
CA SER A 91 -9.42 -16.53 -8.35
C SER A 91 -9.65 -15.77 -9.65
N LYS A 92 -10.50 -16.35 -10.50
CA LYS A 92 -10.95 -15.73 -11.76
C LYS A 92 -11.62 -14.37 -11.54
N GLU A 93 -12.41 -14.23 -10.47
CA GLU A 93 -13.03 -12.96 -10.11
C GLU A 93 -11.98 -11.88 -9.81
N CYS A 94 -10.88 -12.26 -9.13
CA CYS A 94 -9.80 -11.33 -8.86
C CYS A 94 -9.10 -10.90 -10.15
N GLN A 95 -8.82 -11.86 -11.03
CA GLN A 95 -8.15 -11.61 -12.29
C GLN A 95 -8.98 -10.70 -13.20
N GLU A 96 -10.27 -10.99 -13.37
CA GLU A 96 -11.16 -10.20 -14.23
C GLU A 96 -11.29 -8.74 -13.74
N LEU A 97 -11.34 -8.53 -12.43
CA LEU A 97 -11.41 -7.18 -11.86
C LEU A 97 -10.11 -6.41 -12.09
N MET A 98 -8.95 -7.04 -11.86
CA MET A 98 -7.65 -6.43 -12.11
C MET A 98 -7.44 -6.10 -13.59
N GLU A 99 -7.72 -7.05 -14.48
CA GLU A 99 -7.61 -6.85 -15.93
C GLU A 99 -8.47 -5.67 -16.41
N LYS A 100 -9.72 -5.62 -15.93
CA LYS A 100 -10.63 -4.51 -16.23
C LYS A 100 -10.08 -3.17 -15.73
N PHE A 101 -9.63 -3.10 -14.47
CA PHE A 101 -9.12 -1.86 -13.89
C PHE A 101 -7.86 -1.36 -14.62
N ILE A 102 -6.91 -2.25 -14.89
CA ILE A 102 -5.67 -1.92 -15.61
C ILE A 102 -5.99 -1.43 -17.03
N SER A 103 -6.97 -2.06 -17.71
CA SER A 103 -7.40 -1.64 -19.04
C SER A 103 -8.12 -0.29 -19.05
N GLU A 104 -8.98 -0.02 -18.06
CA GLU A 104 -9.78 1.20 -18.00
C GLU A 104 -8.99 2.40 -17.47
N LYS A 105 -8.01 2.16 -16.57
CA LYS A 105 -7.26 3.20 -15.85
C LYS A 105 -5.76 2.86 -15.73
N PRO A 106 -5.05 2.69 -16.85
CA PRO A 106 -3.65 2.25 -16.84
C PRO A 106 -2.72 3.22 -16.09
N GLU A 107 -2.95 4.53 -16.17
CA GLU A 107 -2.09 5.51 -15.47
C GLU A 107 -2.26 5.46 -13.96
N LEU A 108 -3.48 5.20 -13.47
CA LEU A 108 -3.73 5.06 -12.03
C LEU A 108 -3.11 3.77 -11.49
N TRP A 109 -3.13 2.69 -12.28
CA TRP A 109 -2.39 1.48 -11.95
C TRP A 109 -0.88 1.70 -11.94
N ASN A 110 -0.34 2.41 -12.93
CA ASN A 110 1.08 2.74 -13.02
C ASN A 110 1.55 3.55 -11.80
N GLU A 111 0.74 4.54 -11.38
CA GLU A 111 0.96 5.32 -10.17
C GLU A 111 1.02 4.43 -8.91
N ASP A 112 0.05 3.50 -8.77
CA ASP A 112 -0.05 2.59 -7.61
C ASP A 112 1.19 1.69 -7.44
N ILE A 113 1.79 1.24 -8.56
CA ILE A 113 3.01 0.43 -8.54
C ILE A 113 4.31 1.24 -8.69
N GLY A 114 4.22 2.57 -8.74
CA GLY A 114 5.37 3.48 -8.78
C GLY A 114 6.17 3.46 -10.08
N VAL A 115 5.53 3.25 -11.23
CA VAL A 115 6.18 3.29 -12.56
C VAL A 115 5.59 4.39 -13.43
N GLU A 116 6.40 5.05 -14.27
CA GLU A 116 5.87 6.09 -15.18
C GLU A 116 5.12 5.48 -16.38
N LYS A 117 5.53 4.29 -16.83
CA LYS A 117 4.85 3.55 -17.89
C LYS A 117 5.19 2.08 -17.76
N ARG A 118 4.18 1.22 -17.61
CA ARG A 118 4.40 -0.22 -17.55
C ARG A 118 4.81 -0.75 -18.93
N VAL A 119 6.08 -1.12 -19.07
CA VAL A 119 6.55 -1.93 -20.20
C VAL A 119 6.22 -3.37 -19.83
N TYR A 120 5.26 -3.99 -20.52
CA TYR A 120 4.95 -5.41 -20.32
C TYR A 120 6.22 -6.23 -20.60
N THR A 121 6.89 -6.64 -19.53
CA THR A 121 7.95 -7.64 -19.58
C THR A 121 7.57 -8.69 -18.56
N LYS A 122 7.12 -9.84 -19.09
CA LYS A 122 7.02 -11.08 -18.32
C LYS A 122 8.44 -11.63 -18.24
N GLU A 123 9.26 -11.06 -17.36
CA GLU A 123 10.53 -11.65 -16.94
C GLU A 123 10.33 -12.42 -15.63
#